data_AF-A6Q0Z4-F1
#
_entry.id   AF-A6Q0Z4-F1
#
_cell.length_a   1.000
_cell.length_b   1.000
_cell.length_c   1.000
_cell.angle_alpha   90.00
_cell.angle_beta   90.00
_cell.angle_gamma   90.00
#
_symmetry.space_group_name_H-M   'P 1'
#
loop_
_entity.id
_entity.type
_entity.pdbx_description
1 polymer ?
#
loop_
_entity_poly.entity_id
_entity_poly.type
_entity_poly.pdbx_seq_one_letter_code
_entity_poly.pdbx_strand_id
1 'polypeptide(L)'
;MSKKFNWRRGVVKPTTREYKVGDVVIFQAITIHPMDTGFQKDKHSGQLKPRFFVKELVIFYNDKQVCSFDFEVSSSPNPKVKFPLRIKGPGVVKAVWMDNRGNRFEKSTKINPK
;
A
#
# COMPACT_ATOMS: atom_id res chain seq x y z
N MET A 1 -15.05 -24.55 4.74
CA MET A 1 -14.37 -23.97 3.56
C MET A 1 -13.81 -22.60 3.94
N SER A 2 -12.49 -22.47 4.07
CA SER A 2 -11.84 -21.20 4.45
C SER A 2 -12.06 -20.17 3.34
N LYS A 3 -12.75 -19.06 3.65
CA LYS A 3 -12.90 -17.94 2.72
C LYS A 3 -11.51 -17.49 2.30
N LYS A 4 -11.14 -17.67 1.02
CA LYS A 4 -9.87 -17.20 0.47
C LYS A 4 -9.76 -15.69 0.77
N PHE A 5 -8.87 -15.33 1.70
CA PHE A 5 -8.68 -13.94 2.10
C PHE A 5 -8.19 -13.13 0.89
N ASN A 6 -9.05 -12.22 0.40
CA ASN A 6 -8.74 -11.39 -0.75
C ASN A 6 -7.95 -10.14 -0.31
N TRP A 7 -6.62 -10.28 -0.27
CA TRP A 7 -5.66 -9.23 0.08
C TRP A 7 -5.41 -8.21 -1.05
N ARG A 8 -6.01 -8.39 -2.24
CA ARG A 8 -5.92 -7.45 -3.37
C ARG A 8 -6.85 -6.24 -3.23
N ARG A 9 -7.02 -5.78 -2.00
CA ARG A 9 -7.82 -4.59 -1.68
C ARG A 9 -6.90 -3.54 -1.10
N GLY A 10 -7.04 -2.33 -1.58
CA GLY A 10 -6.22 -1.20 -1.16
C GLY A 10 -6.65 0.07 -1.87
N VAL A 11 -6.02 1.17 -1.50
CA VAL A 11 -6.26 2.48 -2.07
C VAL A 11 -4.99 3.31 -1.99
N VAL A 12 -4.75 4.12 -3.01
CA VAL A 12 -3.86 5.27 -2.96
C VAL A 12 -4.71 6.50 -3.26
N LYS A 13 -4.71 7.49 -2.36
CA LYS A 13 -5.52 8.70 -2.54
C LYS A 13 -4.92 9.90 -1.82
N PRO A 14 -5.16 11.13 -2.32
CA PRO A 14 -4.83 12.33 -1.55
C PRO A 14 -5.70 12.40 -0.29
N THR A 15 -5.19 13.02 0.77
CA THR A 15 -5.96 13.24 2.01
C THR A 15 -6.91 14.43 1.91
N THR A 16 -6.62 15.38 1.02
CA THR A 16 -7.50 16.49 0.64
C THR A 16 -8.07 16.26 -0.76
N ARG A 17 -9.26 16.80 -1.02
CA ARG A 17 -9.90 16.75 -2.36
C ARG A 17 -9.47 17.90 -3.26
N GLU A 18 -8.99 18.99 -2.69
CA GLU A 18 -8.63 20.21 -3.42
C GLU A 18 -7.14 20.50 -3.31
N TYR A 19 -6.52 20.77 -4.45
CA TYR A 19 -5.10 21.07 -4.59
C TYR A 19 -4.85 21.68 -5.99
N LYS A 20 -3.80 22.49 -6.11
CA LYS A 20 -3.38 23.15 -7.34
C LYS A 20 -2.07 22.55 -7.86
N VAL A 21 -1.71 22.89 -9.09
CA VAL A 21 -0.37 22.63 -9.61
C VAL A 21 0.67 23.37 -8.75
N GLY A 22 1.70 22.66 -8.32
CA GLY A 22 2.77 23.16 -7.46
C GLY A 22 2.61 22.78 -5.98
N ASP A 23 1.39 22.47 -5.52
CA ASP A 23 1.12 22.11 -4.13
C ASP A 23 1.81 20.82 -3.71
N VAL A 24 2.22 20.75 -2.44
CA VAL A 24 2.63 19.50 -1.79
C VAL A 24 1.43 18.92 -1.05
N VAL A 25 0.92 17.80 -1.54
CA VAL A 25 -0.28 17.15 -1.01
C VAL A 25 0.13 15.88 -0.28
N ILE A 26 -0.47 15.63 0.89
CA ILE A 26 -0.29 14.35 1.57
C ILE A 26 -1.16 13.29 0.89
N PHE A 27 -0.53 12.22 0.44
CA PHE A 27 -1.19 11.02 -0.04
C PHE A 27 -1.18 9.97 1.05
N GLN A 28 -2.16 9.09 1.01
CA GLN A 28 -2.18 7.87 1.80
C GLN A 28 -2.35 6.65 0.90
N ALA A 29 -1.49 5.65 1.14
CA ALA A 29 -1.55 4.34 0.55
C ALA A 29 -1.91 3.33 1.65
N ILE A 30 -3.00 2.58 1.46
CA ILE A 30 -3.51 1.58 2.41
C ILE A 30 -3.71 0.28 1.65
N THR A 31 -3.27 -0.83 2.22
CA THR A 31 -3.55 -2.18 1.70
C THR A 31 -4.16 -3.06 2.79
N ILE A 32 -5.02 -4.00 2.40
CA ILE A 32 -5.64 -4.97 3.30
C ILE A 32 -4.77 -6.22 3.34
N HIS A 33 -3.96 -6.34 4.39
CA HIS A 33 -2.97 -7.40 4.51
C HIS A 33 -2.80 -7.82 5.99
N PRO A 34 -2.70 -9.13 6.30
CA PRO A 34 -2.59 -9.61 7.68
C PRO A 34 -1.27 -9.23 8.36
N MET A 35 -0.17 -9.15 7.60
CA MET A 35 1.17 -8.89 8.13
C MET A 35 1.58 -9.92 9.21
N ASP A 36 1.42 -11.20 8.90
CA ASP A 36 1.79 -12.30 9.80
C ASP A 36 3.32 -12.35 9.98
N THR A 37 3.76 -12.18 11.22
CA THR A 37 5.18 -11.99 11.58
C THR A 37 6.00 -13.29 11.63
N GLY A 38 5.33 -14.44 11.65
CA GLY A 38 5.96 -15.74 11.91
C GLY A 38 5.93 -16.18 13.38
N PHE A 39 5.65 -15.27 14.31
CA PHE A 39 5.70 -15.54 15.76
C PHE A 39 4.33 -15.83 16.37
N GLN A 40 3.25 -15.51 15.66
CA GLN A 40 1.89 -15.72 16.13
C GLN A 40 1.44 -17.16 15.88
N LYS A 41 0.79 -17.77 16.87
CA LYS A 41 0.13 -19.06 16.70
C LYS A 41 -1.27 -18.87 16.13
N ASP A 42 -1.67 -19.77 15.24
CA ASP A 42 -3.05 -19.89 14.79
C ASP A 42 -3.92 -20.44 15.94
N LYS A 43 -5.07 -19.81 16.17
CA LYS A 43 -5.93 -20.12 17.32
C LYS A 43 -6.58 -21.50 17.22
N HIS A 44 -6.75 -22.03 16.00
CA HIS A 44 -7.44 -23.30 15.78
C HIS A 44 -6.46 -24.48 15.79
N SER A 45 -5.33 -24.34 15.11
CA SER A 45 -4.33 -25.41 14.96
C SER A 45 -3.24 -25.37 16.02
N GLY A 46 -3.06 -24.25 16.73
CA GLY A 46 -1.97 -24.05 17.70
C GLY A 46 -0.57 -23.91 17.07
N GLN A 47 -0.47 -24.02 15.74
CA GLN A 47 0.79 -23.96 14.99
C GLN A 47 1.20 -22.51 14.72
N LEU A 48 2.49 -22.27 14.51
CA LEU A 48 2.99 -20.96 14.10
C LEU A 48 2.49 -20.62 12.69
N LYS A 49 1.96 -19.40 12.54
CA LYS A 49 1.59 -18.88 11.22
C LYS A 49 2.87 -18.60 10.41
N PRO A 50 3.00 -19.11 9.18
CA PRO A 50 4.14 -18.77 8.33
C PRO A 50 4.19 -17.28 8.04
N ARG A 51 5.40 -16.73 7.91
CA ARG A 51 5.61 -15.32 7.58
C ARG A 51 4.85 -14.91 6.32
N PHE A 52 4.03 -13.88 6.43
CA PHE A 52 3.28 -13.34 5.32
C PHE A 52 3.09 -11.84 5.49
N PHE A 53 3.91 -11.06 4.80
CA PHE A 53 3.94 -9.62 4.92
C PHE A 53 4.18 -8.96 3.56
N VAL A 54 3.65 -7.76 3.39
CA VAL A 54 4.04 -6.86 2.30
C VAL A 54 5.51 -6.51 2.54
N LYS A 55 6.36 -6.71 1.53
CA LYS A 55 7.79 -6.40 1.58
C LYS A 55 8.06 -4.98 1.07
N GLU A 56 7.37 -4.56 0.03
CA GLU A 56 7.66 -3.30 -0.66
C GLU A 56 6.37 -2.61 -1.13
N LEU A 57 6.36 -1.28 -1.06
CA LEU A 57 5.41 -0.39 -1.72
C LEU A 57 6.16 0.61 -2.59
N VAL A 58 5.87 0.63 -3.89
CA VAL A 58 6.41 1.61 -4.83
C VAL A 58 5.30 2.53 -5.30
N ILE A 59 5.55 3.85 -5.25
CA ILE A 59 4.64 4.87 -5.74
C ILE A 59 5.16 5.43 -7.06
N PHE A 60 4.27 5.54 -8.03
CA PHE A 60 4.49 6.16 -9.32
C PHE A 60 3.55 7.34 -9.50
N TYR A 61 4.04 8.37 -10.19
CA TYR A 61 3.26 9.49 -10.69
C TYR A 61 3.54 9.66 -12.18
N ASN A 62 2.53 9.47 -13.02
CA ASN A 62 2.65 9.46 -14.49
C ASN A 62 3.78 8.52 -14.94
N ASP A 63 3.74 7.29 -14.43
CA ASP A 63 4.68 6.19 -14.68
C ASP A 63 6.14 6.43 -14.27
N LYS A 64 6.44 7.57 -13.63
CA LYS A 64 7.73 7.82 -12.98
C LYS A 64 7.66 7.41 -11.52
N GLN A 65 8.59 6.57 -11.07
CA GLN A 65 8.73 6.25 -9.66
C GLN A 65 9.07 7.53 -8.88
N VAL A 66 8.31 7.79 -7.82
CA VAL A 66 8.48 8.99 -6.97
C VAL A 66 8.97 8.65 -5.56
N CYS A 67 8.62 7.46 -5.05
CA CYS A 67 9.16 6.94 -3.81
C CYS A 67 8.91 5.43 -3.69
N SER A 68 9.65 4.79 -2.79
CA SER A 68 9.45 3.41 -2.36
C SER A 68 9.50 3.32 -0.84
N PHE A 69 8.87 2.29 -0.29
CA PHE A 69 8.85 1.99 1.14
C PHE A 69 9.11 0.51 1.32
N ASP A 70 10.09 0.18 2.14
CA ASP A 70 10.35 -1.18 2.59
C ASP A 70 9.62 -1.45 3.89
N PHE A 71 9.05 -2.64 3.99
CA PHE A 71 8.35 -3.12 5.17
C PHE A 71 9.01 -4.38 5.68
N GLU A 72 9.01 -4.51 7.00
CA GLU A 72 9.42 -5.72 7.68
C GLU A 72 8.31 -6.33 8.52
N VAL A 73 8.61 -7.47 9.14
CA VAL A 73 7.69 -8.23 9.99
C VAL A 73 7.17 -7.46 11.21
N SER A 74 7.77 -6.34 11.59
CA SER A 74 7.28 -5.48 12.67
C SER A 74 6.14 -4.54 12.25
N SER A 75 5.71 -4.58 11.00
CA SER A 75 4.65 -3.71 10.49
C SER A 75 3.26 -4.17 10.93
N SER A 76 2.38 -3.23 11.27
CA SER A 76 1.02 -3.54 11.71
C SER A 76 0.14 -4.08 10.57
N PRO A 77 -0.88 -4.90 10.88
CA PRO A 77 -1.89 -5.32 9.91
C PRO A 77 -2.55 -4.13 9.21
N ASN A 78 -2.91 -4.32 7.94
CA ASN A 78 -3.44 -3.28 7.05
C ASN A 78 -2.53 -2.04 6.96
N PRO A 79 -1.27 -2.19 6.50
CA PRO A 79 -0.29 -1.12 6.58
C PRO A 79 -0.76 0.12 5.82
N LYS A 80 -0.58 1.26 6.46
CA LYS A 80 -0.94 2.59 5.97
C LYS A 80 0.31 3.46 5.93
N VAL A 81 0.65 3.94 4.74
CA VAL A 81 1.75 4.90 4.54
C VAL A 81 1.16 6.24 4.14
N LYS A 82 1.59 7.31 4.80
CA LYS A 82 1.33 8.68 4.38
C LYS A 82 2.61 9.28 3.83
N PHE A 83 2.53 9.95 2.69
CA PHE A 83 3.70 10.54 2.05
C PHE A 83 3.35 11.87 1.37
N PRO A 84 4.24 12.87 1.40
CA PRO A 84 4.07 14.09 0.62
C PRO A 84 4.34 13.82 -0.86
N LEU A 85 3.52 14.39 -1.74
CA LEU A 85 3.72 14.38 -3.19
C LEU A 85 3.48 15.77 -3.75
N ARG A 86 4.44 16.30 -4.50
CA ARG A 86 4.27 17.57 -5.23
C ARG A 86 3.46 17.32 -6.51
N ILE A 87 2.35 18.03 -6.66
CA ILE A 87 1.48 17.94 -7.84
C ILE A 87 2.10 18.75 -8.98
N LYS A 88 2.42 18.09 -10.09
CA LYS A 88 3.01 18.73 -11.28
C LYS A 88 1.99 19.01 -12.39
N GLY A 89 0.77 18.48 -12.23
CA GLY A 89 -0.29 18.54 -13.24
C GLY A 89 -1.33 17.44 -13.05
N PRO A 90 -2.33 17.35 -13.93
CA PRO A 90 -3.23 16.20 -13.96
C PRO A 90 -2.45 14.91 -14.25
N GLY A 91 -2.97 13.78 -13.79
CA GLY A 91 -2.27 12.52 -13.97
C GLY A 91 -2.79 11.35 -13.14
N VAL A 92 -1.97 10.31 -13.07
CA VAL A 92 -2.27 9.08 -12.35
C VAL A 92 -1.20 8.85 -11.28
N VAL A 93 -1.65 8.69 -10.03
CA VAL A 93 -0.82 8.19 -8.94
C VAL A 93 -1.10 6.70 -8.76
N LYS A 94 -0.08 5.87 -8.89
CA LYS A 94 -0.17 4.41 -8.84
C LYS A 94 0.69 3.89 -7.69
N ALA A 95 0.10 3.03 -6.87
CA ALA A 95 0.77 2.31 -5.79
C ALA A 95 0.86 0.84 -6.18
N VAL A 96 2.06 0.27 -6.03
CA VAL A 96 2.36 -1.13 -6.31
C VAL A 96 2.88 -1.75 -5.02
N TRP A 97 2.17 -2.74 -4.50
CA TRP A 97 2.59 -3.53 -3.35
C TRP A 97 3.12 -4.89 -3.81
N MET A 98 4.19 -5.34 -3.17
CA MET A 98 4.76 -6.68 -3.35
C MET A 98 4.91 -7.36 -2.00
N ASP A 99 4.51 -8.63 -1.92
CA ASP A 99 4.64 -9.43 -0.70
C ASP A 99 5.87 -10.35 -0.72
N ASN A 100 6.19 -10.93 0.43
CA ASN A 100 7.31 -11.84 0.59
C ASN A 100 7.11 -13.22 -0.08
N ARG A 101 5.95 -13.48 -0.68
CA ARG A 101 5.61 -14.70 -1.42
C ARG A 101 5.63 -14.47 -2.94
N GLY A 102 6.11 -13.31 -3.39
CA GLY A 102 6.22 -12.96 -4.81
C GLY A 102 4.93 -12.47 -5.44
N ASN A 103 3.85 -12.29 -4.67
CA ASN A 103 2.64 -11.73 -5.25
C ASN A 103 2.74 -10.20 -5.36
N ARG A 104 2.12 -9.68 -6.42
CA ARG A 104 2.07 -8.25 -6.73
C ARG A 104 0.64 -7.77 -6.89
N PHE A 105 0.37 -6.57 -6.39
CA PHE A 105 -0.93 -5.93 -6.47
C PHE A 105 -0.76 -4.42 -6.65
N GLU A 106 -1.64 -3.79 -7.44
CA GLU A 106 -1.59 -2.36 -7.70
C GLU A 106 -2.94 -1.67 -7.60
N LYS A 107 -2.90 -0.38 -7.24
CA LYS A 107 -4.03 0.55 -7.29
C LYS A 107 -3.60 1.88 -7.82
N SER A 108 -4.51 2.53 -8.53
CA SER A 108 -4.30 3.84 -9.11
C SER A 108 -5.42 4.78 -8.73
N THR A 109 -5.10 6.07 -8.58
CA THR A 109 -6.07 7.14 -8.53
C THR A 109 -5.72 8.18 -9.58
N LYS A 110 -6.74 8.68 -10.28
CA LYS A 110 -6.59 9.85 -11.13
C LYS A 110 -6.61 11.10 -10.25
N ILE A 111 -5.79 12.07 -10.61
CA ILE A 111 -5.74 13.39 -9.98
C ILE A 111 -5.97 14.46 -11.04
N ASN A 112 -6.77 15.46 -10.70
CA ASN A 112 -7.06 16.60 -11.54
C ASN A 112 -7.00 17.85 -10.65
N PRO A 113 -5.83 18.51 -10.53
CA PRO A 113 -5.72 19.73 -9.75
C PRO A 113 -6.65 20.82 -10.30
N LYS A 114 -7.06 21.75 -9.42
CA LYS A 114 -7.77 22.97 -9.81
C LYS A 114 -6.87 23.88 -10.66
#